data_AF-A0A6H5I2Y4-F1
#
_entry.id   AF-A0A6H5I2Y4-F1
#
_cell.length_a   1.000
_cell.length_b   1.000
_cell.length_c   1.000
_cell.angle_alpha   90.00
_cell.angle_beta   90.00
_cell.angle_gamma   90.00
#
_symmetry.space_group_name_H-M   'P 1'
#
loop_
_entity.id
_entity.type
_entity.pdbx_description
1 polymer ?
#
loop_
_entity_poly.entity_id
_entity_poly.type
_entity_poly.pdbx_seq_one_letter_code
_entity_poly.pdbx_strand_id
1 'polypeptide(L)'
;MRASTRRAEAIHRRACLRVISGRPHLSYEATYVLASILPLALLVDERSWLYQRRHEDARAEERQETLKRSQSQWDRSPKERWTHRLIPNIRLWIERKHGEVDYHLTQLLTGHGYF
;
A
#
# COMPACT_ATOMS: atom_id res chain seq x y z
N MET A 1 -23.77 0.19 -3.79
CA MET A 1 -22.37 0.13 -4.28
C MET A 1 -21.29 -0.08 -3.20
N ARG A 2 -21.48 0.27 -1.92
CA ARG A 2 -20.44 0.13 -0.85
C ARG A 2 -20.05 -1.31 -0.46
N ALA A 3 -20.88 -2.31 -0.75
CA ALA A 3 -20.58 -3.71 -0.41
C ALA A 3 -19.58 -4.38 -1.38
N SER A 4 -19.53 -3.91 -2.64
CA SER A 4 -18.61 -4.45 -3.66
C SER A 4 -17.16 -4.07 -3.37
N THR A 5 -16.93 -2.81 -2.97
CA THR A 5 -15.59 -2.28 -2.68
C THR A 5 -14.91 -2.98 -1.50
N ARG A 6 -15.65 -3.25 -0.41
CA ARG A 6 -15.12 -3.96 0.76
C ARG A 6 -14.63 -5.38 0.44
N ARG A 7 -15.34 -6.11 -0.44
CA ARG A 7 -14.91 -7.45 -0.88
C ARG A 7 -13.63 -7.37 -1.71
N ALA A 8 -13.53 -6.40 -2.60
CA ALA A 8 -12.35 -6.19 -3.42
C ALA A 8 -11.12 -5.80 -2.57
N GLU A 9 -11.30 -4.91 -1.59
CA GLU A 9 -10.24 -4.56 -0.61
C GLU A 9 -9.81 -5.77 0.22
N ALA A 10 -10.73 -6.63 0.64
CA ALA A 10 -10.40 -7.86 1.35
C ALA A 10 -9.56 -8.83 0.50
N ILE A 11 -9.84 -8.92 -0.81
CA ILE A 11 -9.03 -9.72 -1.75
C ILE A 11 -7.66 -9.08 -1.93
N HIS A 12 -7.61 -7.77 -2.17
CA HIS A 12 -6.35 -7.02 -2.30
C HIS A 12 -5.47 -7.18 -1.07
N ARG A 13 -6.05 -7.09 0.12
CA ARG A 13 -5.37 -7.34 1.39
C ARG A 13 -4.78 -8.74 1.45
N ARG A 14 -5.54 -9.77 1.06
CA ARG A 14 -5.06 -11.16 1.03
C ARG A 14 -3.91 -11.36 0.03
N ALA A 15 -3.88 -10.61 -1.07
CA ALA A 15 -2.75 -10.64 -1.99
C ALA A 15 -1.51 -10.02 -1.35
N CYS A 16 -1.64 -8.81 -0.79
CA CYS A 16 -0.54 -8.10 -0.13
C CYS A 16 0.03 -8.89 1.07
N LEU A 17 -0.81 -9.56 1.86
CA LEU A 17 -0.37 -10.43 2.96
C LEU A 17 0.54 -11.57 2.48
N ARG A 18 0.29 -12.11 1.28
CA ARG A 18 1.13 -13.19 0.73
C ARG A 18 2.49 -12.67 0.29
N VAL A 19 2.53 -11.49 -0.34
CA VAL A 19 3.78 -10.81 -0.74
C VAL A 19 4.69 -10.61 0.47
N ILE A 20 4.13 -10.15 1.59
CA ILE A 20 4.94 -9.84 2.79
C ILE A 20 5.07 -11.03 3.76
N SER A 21 4.50 -12.20 3.43
CA SER A 21 4.33 -13.31 4.38
C SER A 21 3.72 -12.88 5.72
N GLY A 22 2.78 -11.94 5.67
CA GLY A 22 2.22 -11.24 6.84
C GLY A 22 1.10 -12.01 7.52
N ARG A 23 0.89 -11.69 8.80
CA ARG A 23 -0.14 -12.32 9.62
C ARG A 23 -1.52 -11.68 9.40
N PRO A 24 -2.63 -12.42 9.57
CA PRO A 24 -3.97 -11.91 9.29
C PRO A 24 -4.48 -10.78 10.19
N HIS A 25 -3.75 -10.36 11.22
CA HIS A 25 -4.16 -9.25 12.11
C HIS A 25 -3.62 -7.88 11.68
N LEU A 26 -2.73 -7.83 10.68
CA LEU A 26 -2.23 -6.56 10.15
C LEU A 26 -3.37 -5.73 9.54
N SER A 27 -3.36 -4.42 9.73
CA SER A 27 -4.38 -3.55 9.15
C SER A 27 -4.26 -3.52 7.62
N TYR A 28 -5.30 -3.03 6.93
CA TYR A 28 -5.23 -2.94 5.48
C TYR A 28 -4.10 -2.01 5.04
N GLU A 29 -3.90 -0.93 5.81
CA GLU A 29 -2.92 0.12 5.62
C GLU A 29 -1.47 -0.40 5.66
N ALA A 30 -0.99 -1.02 6.75
CA ALA A 30 0.35 -1.60 6.71
C ALA A 30 0.48 -2.72 5.70
N THR A 31 -0.57 -3.49 5.41
CA THR A 31 -0.44 -4.61 4.48
C THR A 31 0.00 -4.13 3.10
N TYR A 32 -0.67 -3.12 2.53
CA TYR A 32 -0.28 -2.62 1.21
C TYR A 32 1.02 -1.81 1.27
N VAL A 33 1.25 -1.04 2.34
CA VAL A 33 2.52 -0.28 2.51
C VAL A 33 3.70 -1.24 2.52
N LEU A 34 3.68 -2.27 3.37
CA LEU A 34 4.77 -3.25 3.46
C LEU A 34 4.98 -4.00 2.14
N ALA A 35 3.89 -4.33 1.43
CA ALA A 35 3.94 -4.99 0.14
C ALA A 35 4.49 -4.10 -0.98
N SER A 36 4.72 -2.80 -0.74
CA SER A 36 5.04 -1.81 -1.77
C SER A 36 3.98 -1.71 -2.87
N ILE A 37 2.72 -1.96 -2.51
CA ILE A 37 1.55 -1.90 -3.39
C ILE A 37 0.66 -0.75 -2.91
N LEU A 38 0.06 0.00 -3.85
CA LEU A 38 -0.85 1.08 -3.50
C LEU A 38 -2.25 0.56 -3.13
N PRO A 39 -3.05 1.31 -2.35
CA PRO A 39 -4.42 0.95 -2.04
C PRO A 39 -5.23 0.68 -3.31
N LEU A 40 -6.03 -0.40 -3.32
CA LEU A 40 -6.83 -0.79 -4.49
C LEU A 40 -7.70 0.35 -5.04
N ALA A 41 -8.37 1.11 -4.17
CA ALA A 41 -9.21 2.22 -4.59
C ALA A 41 -8.42 3.27 -5.40
N LEU A 42 -7.21 3.59 -4.95
CA LEU A 42 -6.33 4.54 -5.63
C LEU A 42 -5.82 3.99 -6.97
N LEU A 43 -5.53 2.68 -7.07
CA LEU A 43 -5.16 2.04 -8.34
C LEU A 43 -6.30 2.04 -9.36
N VAL A 44 -7.55 1.83 -8.90
CA VAL A 44 -8.74 1.89 -9.76
C VAL A 44 -8.95 3.31 -10.26
N ASP A 45 -8.82 4.31 -9.40
CA ASP A 45 -8.92 5.72 -9.77
C ASP A 45 -7.85 6.08 -10.82
N GLU A 46 -6.58 5.76 -10.55
CA GLU A 46 -5.46 5.98 -11.49
C GLU A 46 -5.77 5.36 -12.87
N ARG A 47 -6.27 4.12 -12.89
CA ARG A 47 -6.61 3.43 -14.14
C ARG A 47 -7.79 4.07 -14.87
N SER A 48 -8.80 4.54 -14.14
CA SER A 48 -9.96 5.23 -14.71
C SER A 48 -9.56 6.55 -15.36
N TRP A 49 -8.72 7.34 -14.70
CA TRP A 49 -8.20 8.60 -15.23
C TRP A 49 -7.36 8.40 -16.49
N LEU A 50 -6.47 7.40 -16.49
CA LEU A 50 -5.66 7.08 -17.66
C LEU A 50 -6.48 6.54 -18.83
N TYR A 51 -7.62 5.88 -18.57
CA TYR A 51 -8.51 5.46 -19.64
C TYR A 51 -9.20 6.66 -20.33
N GLN A 52 -9.55 7.69 -19.55
CA GLN A 52 -10.17 8.91 -20.07
C GLN A 52 -9.16 9.82 -20.81
N ARG A 53 -7.90 9.87 -20.34
CA ARG A 53 -6.81 10.64 -20.96
C ARG A 53 -5.90 9.75 -21.80
N ARG A 54 -6.07 9.74 -23.12
CA ARG A 54 -5.18 9.05 -24.07
C ARG A 54 -3.85 9.80 -24.30
N HIS A 55 -3.09 10.10 -23.26
CA HIS A 55 -1.78 10.77 -23.38
C HIS A 55 -0.72 10.10 -22.50
N GLU A 56 0.51 9.94 -23.01
CA GLU A 56 1.60 9.28 -22.26
C GLU A 56 2.05 10.10 -21.05
N ASP A 57 2.17 11.42 -21.19
CA ASP A 57 2.58 12.31 -20.09
C ASP A 57 1.63 12.27 -18.89
N ALA A 58 0.34 11.97 -19.12
CA ALA A 58 -0.64 11.85 -18.05
C ALA A 58 -0.31 10.70 -17.08
N ARG A 59 0.45 9.68 -17.51
CA ARG A 59 0.78 8.53 -16.66
C ARG A 59 1.70 8.90 -15.51
N ALA A 60 2.71 9.71 -15.76
CA ALA A 60 3.66 10.12 -14.73
C ALA A 60 2.98 11.05 -13.72
N GLU A 61 2.17 11.99 -14.20
CA GLU A 61 1.42 12.94 -13.37
C GLU A 61 0.42 12.24 -12.47
N GLU A 62 -0.44 11.38 -13.03
CA GLU A 62 -1.41 10.62 -12.24
C GLU A 62 -0.71 9.73 -11.21
N ARG A 63 0.42 9.11 -11.57
CA ARG A 63 1.20 8.31 -10.62
C ARG A 63 1.69 9.13 -9.42
N GLN A 64 2.17 10.36 -9.65
CA GLN A 64 2.58 11.25 -8.57
C GLN A 64 1.39 11.64 -7.69
N GLU A 65 0.23 11.90 -8.28
CA GLU A 65 -0.99 12.19 -7.53
C GLU A 65 -1.48 10.98 -6.70
N THR A 66 -1.44 9.76 -7.26
CA THR A 66 -1.75 8.54 -6.51
C THR A 66 -0.82 8.38 -5.30
N LEU A 67 0.48 8.61 -5.47
CA LEU A 67 1.47 8.54 -4.40
C LEU A 67 1.20 9.59 -3.30
N LYS A 68 0.89 10.84 -3.68
CA LYS A 68 0.51 11.91 -2.72
C LYS A 68 -0.74 11.56 -1.92
N ARG A 69 -1.76 11.02 -2.58
CA ARG A 69 -2.99 10.55 -1.92
C ARG A 69 -2.71 9.40 -0.96
N SER A 70 -1.87 8.45 -1.37
CA SER A 70 -1.46 7.34 -0.51
C SER A 70 -0.67 7.82 0.70
N GLN A 71 0.28 8.74 0.52
CA GLN A 71 1.04 9.36 1.61
C GLN A 71 0.10 10.04 2.61
N SER A 72 -0.88 10.80 2.11
CA SER A 72 -1.89 11.45 2.95
C SER A 72 -2.75 10.45 3.73
N GLN A 73 -3.12 9.30 3.14
CA GLN A 73 -3.84 8.23 3.83
C GLN A 73 -2.97 7.61 4.94
N TRP A 74 -1.70 7.41 4.66
CA TRP A 74 -0.74 6.83 5.61
C TRP A 74 -0.48 7.74 6.81
N ASP A 75 -0.27 9.03 6.57
CA ASP A 75 -0.04 10.00 7.64
C ASP A 75 -1.24 10.16 8.57
N ARG A 76 -2.46 10.04 8.02
CA ARG A 76 -3.73 10.13 8.76
C ARG A 76 -4.10 8.83 9.47
N SER A 77 -3.48 7.71 9.15
CA SER A 77 -3.82 6.44 9.78
C SER A 77 -3.49 6.47 11.28
N PRO A 78 -4.48 6.23 12.16
CA PRO A 78 -4.22 6.11 13.60
C PRO A 78 -3.60 4.75 13.95
N LYS A 79 -3.64 3.79 13.03
CA LYS A 79 -3.15 2.43 13.23
C LYS A 79 -1.68 2.33 12.83
N GLU A 80 -0.97 1.38 13.44
CA GLU A 80 0.38 0.98 13.03
C GLU A 80 1.39 2.13 13.02
N ARG A 81 1.30 3.01 14.02
CA ARG A 81 2.24 4.12 14.24
C ARG A 81 3.70 3.68 14.34
N TRP A 82 3.94 2.43 14.78
CA TRP A 82 5.26 1.81 14.72
C TRP A 82 5.76 1.66 13.28
N THR A 83 4.97 1.05 12.41
CA THR A 83 5.29 0.89 10.98
C THR A 83 5.43 2.24 10.29
N HIS A 84 4.58 3.22 10.62
CA HIS A 84 4.70 4.60 10.10
C HIS A 84 6.00 5.27 10.52
N ARG A 85 6.42 5.07 11.78
CA ARG A 85 7.70 5.59 12.28
C ARG A 85 8.90 5.03 11.52
N LEU A 86 8.85 3.76 11.12
CA LEU A 86 9.92 3.11 10.35
C LEU A 86 9.86 3.44 8.86
N ILE A 87 8.64 3.59 8.31
CA ILE A 87 8.38 3.83 6.89
C ILE A 87 7.53 5.11 6.76
N PRO A 88 8.11 6.31 6.97
CA PRO A 88 7.35 7.55 6.91
C PRO A 88 7.03 7.98 5.47
N ASN A 89 7.87 7.60 4.50
CA ASN A 89 7.75 8.03 3.10
C ASN A 89 7.41 6.84 2.20
N ILE A 90 6.17 6.80 1.69
CA ILE A 90 5.70 5.70 0.84
C ILE A 90 6.44 5.67 -0.49
N ARG A 91 6.73 6.83 -1.08
CA ARG A 91 7.38 6.89 -2.39
C ARG A 91 8.76 6.24 -2.35
N LEU A 92 9.58 6.62 -1.37
CA LEU A 92 10.91 6.02 -1.18
C LEU A 92 10.82 4.51 -0.91
N TRP A 93 9.79 4.09 -0.16
CA TRP A 93 9.57 2.68 0.16
C TRP A 93 9.14 1.84 -1.05
N ILE A 94 8.33 2.39 -1.95
CA ILE A 94 7.93 1.72 -3.20
C ILE A 94 9.08 1.71 -4.21
N GLU A 95 9.85 2.79 -4.30
CA GLU A 95 10.96 2.96 -5.25
C GLU A 95 12.27 2.26 -4.81
N ARG A 96 12.28 1.60 -3.66
CA ARG A 96 13.46 0.91 -3.14
C ARG A 96 13.93 -0.19 -4.08
N LYS A 97 15.26 -0.38 -4.16
CA LYS A 97 15.89 -1.36 -5.08
C LYS A 97 15.96 -2.79 -4.54
N HIS A 98 15.72 -2.98 -3.25
CA HIS A 98 15.72 -4.30 -2.61
C HIS A 98 14.31 -4.90 -2.60
N GLY A 99 14.25 -6.23 -2.65
CA GLY A 99 13.04 -7.00 -2.98
C GLY A 99 11.88 -6.93 -1.99
N GLU A 100 11.03 -7.95 -2.07
CA GLU A 100 9.87 -8.13 -1.20
C GLU A 100 10.29 -8.30 0.27
N VAL A 101 9.36 -8.00 1.17
CA VAL A 101 9.57 -8.14 2.60
C VAL A 101 9.34 -9.60 2.99
N ASP A 102 10.34 -10.26 3.57
CA ASP A 102 10.17 -11.63 4.06
C ASP A 102 9.40 -11.67 5.40
N TYR A 103 9.13 -12.89 5.90
CA TYR A 103 8.39 -13.09 7.14
C TYR A 103 9.01 -12.35 8.33
N HIS A 104 10.33 -12.45 8.52
CA HIS A 104 11.03 -11.91 9.68
C HIS A 104 11.08 -10.37 9.63
N LEU A 105 11.35 -9.82 8.44
CA LEU A 105 11.32 -8.38 8.23
C LEU A 105 9.91 -7.83 8.42
N THR A 106 8.87 -8.55 8.00
CA THR A 106 7.48 -8.18 8.27
C THR A 106 7.20 -8.17 9.77
N GLN A 107 7.66 -9.17 10.55
CA GLN A 107 7.51 -9.16 12.02
C GLN A 107 8.20 -7.93 12.63
N LEU A 108 9.45 -7.64 12.22
CA LEU A 108 10.20 -6.46 12.67
C LEU A 108 9.46 -5.15 12.39
N LEU A 109 9.06 -4.94 11.14
CA LEU A 109 8.41 -3.71 10.67
C LEU A 109 7.02 -3.49 11.26
N THR A 110 6.39 -4.56 11.75
CA THR A 110 5.09 -4.52 12.41
C THR A 110 5.18 -4.54 13.93
N GLY A 111 6.40 -4.65 14.49
CA GLY A 111 6.63 -4.63 15.93
C GLY A 111 6.24 -5.94 16.62
N HIS A 112 6.18 -7.04 15.88
CA HIS A 112 5.90 -8.37 16.42
C HIS A 112 7.22 -9.04 16.82
N GLY A 113 7.40 -9.24 18.13
CA GLY A 113 8.64 -9.72 18.73
C GLY A 113 8.89 -11.22 18.65
N TYR A 114 8.73 -11.84 17.48
CA TYR A 114 9.17 -13.21 17.27
C TYR A 114 10.48 -13.17 16.46
N PHE A 115 11.58 -12.99 17.18
CA PHE A 115 12.96 -13.03 16.67
C PHE A 115 13.67 -14.27 17.22
#